data_AF-A0A7K8Z6K4-F1
#
_entry.id   AF-A0A7K8Z6K4-F1
#
_cell.length_a   1.000
_cell.length_b   1.000
_cell.length_c   1.000
_cell.angle_alpha   90.00
_cell.angle_beta   90.00
_cell.angle_gamma   90.00
#
_symmetry.space_group_name_H-M   'P 1'
#
loop_
_entity.id
_entity.type
_entity.pdbx_description
1 polymer ?
#
loop_
_entity_poly.entity_id
_entity_poly.type
_entity_poly.pdbx_seq_one_letter_code
_entity_poly.pdbx_strand_id
1 'polypeptide(L)' 'WGYDSDNGPDQWHKDYPNAKGRHQSPIEINNKEVHYDSSLLPWFASYDPGAAKTILNNGKTCRVVFDDSFDRS' A
#
# COMPACT_ATOMS: atom_id res chain seq x y z
N TRP A 1 10.42 -13.54 3.03
CA TRP A 1 9.78 -13.06 1.80
C TRP A 1 10.65 -11.97 1.16
N GLY A 2 10.71 -11.97 -0.16
CA GLY A 2 11.42 -11.00 -0.99
C GLY A 2 10.83 -10.99 -2.40
N TYR A 3 11.64 -10.66 -3.39
CA TYR A 3 11.24 -10.59 -4.81
C TYR A 3 12.15 -11.41 -5.72
N ASP A 4 13.05 -12.21 -5.16
CA ASP A 4 13.88 -13.13 -5.91
C ASP A 4 13.10 -14.38 -6.29
N SER A 5 13.64 -15.18 -7.22
CA SER A 5 12.96 -16.38 -7.75
C SER A 5 12.55 -17.40 -6.67
N ASP A 6 13.32 -17.52 -5.58
CA ASP A 6 13.14 -18.50 -4.51
C ASP A 6 12.29 -17.98 -3.34
N ASN A 7 12.13 -16.66 -3.22
CA ASN A 7 11.43 -16.01 -2.09
C ASN A 7 10.34 -15.01 -2.51
N GLY A 8 10.03 -14.97 -3.82
CA GLY A 8 9.17 -14.01 -4.48
C GLY A 8 7.66 -14.23 -4.31
N PRO A 9 6.83 -13.38 -4.95
CA PRO A 9 5.37 -13.37 -4.80
C PRO A 9 4.69 -14.73 -4.97
N ASP A 10 5.13 -15.52 -5.94
CA ASP A 10 4.61 -16.87 -6.18
C ASP A 10 4.80 -17.81 -4.99
N GLN A 11 5.77 -17.53 -4.11
CA GLN A 11 6.10 -18.33 -2.93
C GLN A 11 5.48 -17.78 -1.64
N TRP A 12 5.04 -16.52 -1.59
CA TRP A 12 4.61 -15.85 -0.35
C TRP A 12 3.47 -16.60 0.36
N HIS A 13 2.58 -17.24 -0.40
CA HIS A 13 1.44 -17.98 0.15
C HIS A 13 1.81 -19.19 1.01
N LYS A 14 3.06 -19.67 0.93
CA LYS A 14 3.56 -20.78 1.76
C LYS A 14 3.62 -20.39 3.24
N ASP A 15 4.06 -19.16 3.52
CA ASP A 15 4.19 -18.62 4.88
C ASP A 15 3.02 -17.70 5.24
N TYR A 16 2.39 -17.07 4.25
CA TYR A 16 1.31 -16.11 4.40
C TYR A 16 0.09 -16.53 3.55
N PRO A 17 -0.78 -17.43 4.03
CA PRO A 17 -1.90 -17.98 3.23
C PRO A 17 -2.81 -16.93 2.58
N ASN A 18 -2.89 -15.73 3.18
CA ASN A 18 -3.63 -14.59 2.65
C ASN A 18 -3.17 -14.17 1.24
N ALA A 19 -1.93 -14.46 0.83
CA ALA A 19 -1.42 -14.17 -0.51
C ALA A 19 -2.15 -14.92 -1.65
N LYS A 20 -3.00 -15.91 -1.32
CA LYS A 20 -3.93 -16.59 -2.25
C LYS A 20 -5.40 -16.23 -2.01
N GLY A 21 -5.68 -15.13 -1.31
CA GLY A 21 -7.03 -14.64 -1.05
C GLY A 21 -7.74 -14.15 -2.32
N ARG A 22 -9.07 -13.97 -2.24
CA ARG A 22 -9.90 -13.49 -3.37
C ARG A 22 -9.84 -11.98 -3.63
N HIS A 23 -9.32 -11.21 -2.68
CA HIS A 23 -9.27 -9.75 -2.72
C HIS A 23 -7.81 -9.29 -2.56
N GLN A 24 -6.95 -9.69 -3.51
CA GLN A 24 -5.53 -9.30 -3.53
C GLN A 24 -5.31 -8.08 -4.43
N SER A 25 -4.22 -7.36 -4.15
CA SER A 25 -3.70 -6.25 -4.95
C SER A 25 -2.24 -6.53 -5.33
N PRO A 26 -1.72 -5.96 -6.43
CA PRO A 26 -2.41 -5.09 -7.39
C PRO A 26 -3.37 -5.87 -8.31
N ILE A 27 -4.25 -5.13 -9.00
CA ILE A 27 -5.08 -5.62 -10.09
C ILE A 27 -4.87 -4.78 -11.34
N GLU A 28 -5.18 -5.35 -12.50
CA GLU A 28 -5.32 -4.57 -13.73
C GLU A 28 -6.65 -3.81 -13.70
N ILE A 29 -6.61 -2.49 -13.91
CA ILE A 29 -7.81 -1.66 -14.03
C ILE A 29 -8.19 -1.58 -15.51
N ASN A 30 -9.24 -2.30 -15.91
CA ASN A 30 -9.79 -2.20 -17.26
C ASN A 30 -10.78 -1.03 -17.35
N ASN A 31 -10.37 0.08 -17.98
CA ASN A 31 -11.21 1.28 -18.14
C ASN A 31 -12.58 1.03 -18.80
N LYS A 32 -12.76 -0.06 -19.56
CA LYS A 32 -14.06 -0.43 -20.16
C LYS A 32 -15.06 -0.99 -19.14
N GLU A 33 -14.57 -1.49 -18.01
CA GLU A 33 -15.36 -2.10 -16.93
C GLU A 33 -15.50 -1.17 -15.72
N VAL A 34 -14.83 -0.02 -15.73
CA VAL A 34 -14.94 0.99 -14.69
C VAL A 34 -16.20 1.82 -14.92
N HIS A 35 -17.01 1.97 -13.87
CA HIS A 35 -18.21 2.81 -13.88
C HIS A 35 -17.98 4.06 -13.04
N TYR A 36 -18.32 5.24 -13.59
CA TYR A 36 -18.30 6.48 -12.82
C TYR A 36 -19.37 6.42 -11.72
N ASP A 37 -18.94 6.59 -10.48
CA ASP A 37 -19.83 6.75 -9.34
C ASP A 37 -19.94 8.24 -8.99
N SER A 38 -21.06 8.85 -9.37
CA SER A 38 -21.34 10.27 -9.12
C SER A 38 -21.61 10.60 -7.65
N SER A 39 -21.73 9.59 -6.78
CA SER A 39 -21.91 9.78 -5.34
C SER A 39 -20.60 9.99 -4.59
N LEU A 40 -19.46 9.67 -5.21
CA LEU A 40 -18.15 9.85 -4.59
C LEU A 40 -17.82 11.33 -4.40
N LEU A 41 -17.54 11.70 -3.15
CA LEU A 41 -17.11 13.05 -2.79
C LEU A 41 -15.61 13.25 -3.04
N PRO A 42 -15.15 14.49 -3.30
CA PRO A 42 -13.73 14.80 -3.30
C PRO A 42 -13.08 14.46 -1.95
N TRP A 43 -11.82 14.05 -1.97
CA TRP A 43 -11.01 13.88 -0.76
C TRP A 43 -10.08 15.08 -0.56
N PHE A 44 -9.71 15.34 0.69
CA PHE A 44 -8.76 16.39 1.08
C PHE A 44 -7.78 15.82 2.10
N ALA A 45 -6.56 16.35 2.11
CA ALA A 45 -5.55 16.02 3.10
C ALA A 45 -4.82 17.29 3.54
N SER A 46 -4.67 17.45 4.85
CA SER A 46 -3.79 18.46 5.46
C SER A 46 -2.58 17.74 6.04
N TYR A 47 -1.38 18.06 5.57
CA TYR A 47 -0.18 17.41 6.07
C TYR A 47 0.63 18.40 6.89
N ASP A 48 0.92 18.04 8.14
CA ASP A 48 1.92 18.71 8.97
C ASP A 48 3.33 18.28 8.54
N PRO A 49 4.16 19.18 7.97
CA PRO A 49 5.54 18.84 7.62
C PRO A 49 6.38 18.41 8.84
N GLY A 50 6.03 18.89 10.04
CA GLY A 50 6.67 18.53 11.30
C GLY A 50 6.36 17.11 11.78
N ALA A 51 5.39 16.43 11.15
CA ALA A 51 5.07 15.04 11.45
C ALA A 51 6.09 14.05 10.84
N ALA A 52 6.90 14.43 9.85
CA ALA A 52 7.91 13.55 9.29
C ALA A 52 9.02 13.24 10.32
N LYS A 53 9.28 11.95 10.59
CA LYS A 53 10.22 11.50 11.63
C LYS A 53 11.53 10.96 11.07
N THR A 54 11.46 9.90 10.25
CA THR A 54 12.65 9.16 9.81
C THR A 54 12.52 8.67 8.38
N ILE A 55 13.65 8.59 7.69
CA ILE A 55 13.81 7.88 6.42
C ILE A 55 14.63 6.61 6.67
N LEU A 56 14.18 5.49 6.13
CA LEU A 56 14.85 4.20 6.30
C LEU A 56 14.76 3.33 5.04
N ASN A 57 15.83 2.59 4.77
CA ASN A 57 15.84 1.48 3.82
C ASN A 57 15.76 0.17 4.61
N ASN A 58 14.69 -0.60 4.44
CA ASN A 58 14.49 -1.88 5.13
C ASN A 58 14.91 -3.11 4.29
N GLY A 59 15.66 -2.89 3.22
CA GLY A 59 16.06 -3.91 2.24
C GLY A 59 14.96 -4.31 1.24
N LYS A 60 13.79 -3.66 1.28
CA LYS A 60 12.65 -3.93 0.37
C LYS A 60 12.08 -2.67 -0.27
N THR A 61 12.12 -1.56 0.45
CA THR A 61 11.72 -0.23 -0.03
C THR A 61 12.45 0.86 0.74
N CYS A 62 12.50 2.07 0.17
CA CYS A 62 12.72 3.29 0.95
C CYS A 62 11.39 3.69 1.61
N ARG A 63 11.39 3.96 2.91
CA ARG A 63 10.20 4.32 3.68
C ARG A 63 10.45 5.61 4.45
N VAL A 64 9.45 6.50 4.45
CA VAL A 64 9.36 7.65 5.35
C VAL A 64 8.33 7.32 6.43
N VAL A 65 8.66 7.57 7.70
CA VAL A 65 7.76 7.38 8.84
C VAL A 65 7.27 8.74 9.32
N PHE A 66 5.96 8.85 9.57
CA PHE A 66 5.31 10.06 10.10
C PHE A 66 4.81 9.82 11.53
N ASP A 67 4.55 10.89 12.28
CA ASP A 67 3.86 10.84 13.56
C ASP A 67 2.36 10.63 13.38
N ASP A 68 1.86 9.46 13.76
CA ASP A 68 0.44 9.09 13.73
C ASP A 68 -0.18 8.98 15.13
N SER A 69 0.55 9.42 16.17
CA SER A 69 0.08 9.33 17.56
C SER A 69 -1.04 10.32 17.90
N PHE A 70 -1.16 11.40 17.13
CA PHE A 70 -2.21 12.40 17.26
C PHE A 70 -2.67 12.82 15.87
N ASP A 71 -3.93 13.21 15.75
CA ASP A 71 -4.41 13.88 14.56
C ASP A 71 -3.76 15.27 14.49
N ARG A 72 -2.89 15.45 13.50
CA ARG A 72 -2.25 16.73 13.17
C ARG A 72 -2.66 17.21 11.77
N SER A 73 -3.71 16.59 11.22
CA SER A 73 -4.33 16.91 9.94
C SER A 73 -5.64 17.67 10.08
#